data_AF-A0A7Z3CJ98-F1
#
_entry.id   AF-A0A7Z3CJ98-F1
#
_cell.length_a   1.000
_cell.length_b   1.000
_cell.length_c   1.000
_cell.angle_alpha   90.00
_cell.angle_beta   90.00
_cell.angle_gamma   90.00
#
_symmetry.space_group_name_H-M   'P 1'
#
loop_
_entity.id
_entity.type
_entity.pdbx_description
1 polymer ?
#
loop_
_entity_poly.entity_id
_entity_poly.type
_entity_poly.pdbx_seq_one_letter_code
_entity_poly.pdbx_strand_id
1 'polypeptide(L)'
;MENTSSDTSWPARSFLGRIYMIHEDRKIPIHLSKATDIPVASLIANDWLESGGDKATKFSFRFHSRTKDRLHHHIFSTHYAVKRQLMTSDNGYLGLYLPITQGDYFKLEPLEVTERFIRCRWRDHLGHQVKAKATETSGYDDRAYLTVGEGRLHEFVIERSLPD
;
A
#
# COMPACT_ATOMS: atom_id res chain seq x y z
N MET A 1 -31.32 18.76 11.70
CA MET A 1 -30.17 17.91 12.04
C MET A 1 -30.06 16.88 10.93
N GLU A 2 -29.14 17.10 9.99
CA GLU A 2 -28.88 16.12 8.92
C GLU A 2 -28.25 14.89 9.55
N ASN A 3 -28.92 13.76 9.38
CA ASN A 3 -28.41 12.46 9.78
C ASN A 3 -27.33 12.09 8.75
N THR A 4 -26.09 12.55 8.95
CA THR A 4 -24.95 12.12 8.13
C THR A 4 -24.71 10.65 8.43
N SER A 5 -25.37 9.78 7.67
CA SER A 5 -25.06 8.36 7.64
C SER A 5 -23.58 8.21 7.31
N SER A 6 -22.80 7.77 8.28
CA SER A 6 -21.39 7.48 8.14
C SER A 6 -21.20 6.33 7.15
N ASP A 7 -20.98 6.62 5.87
CA ASP A 7 -20.80 5.58 4.85
C ASP A 7 -19.47 4.86 5.07
N THR A 8 -19.52 3.74 5.80
CA THR A 8 -18.39 2.82 6.01
C THR A 8 -18.29 1.75 4.92
N SER A 9 -19.17 1.78 3.91
CA SER A 9 -19.15 0.82 2.80
C SER A 9 -18.16 1.21 1.69
N TRP A 10 -17.59 2.43 1.76
CA TRP A 10 -16.67 2.96 0.75
C TRP A 10 -15.48 2.05 0.39
N PRO A 11 -14.89 1.26 1.31
CA PRO A 11 -13.79 0.36 0.94
C PRO A 11 -14.24 -0.81 0.05
N ALA A 12 -15.55 -1.07 -0.08
CA ALA A 12 -16.11 -2.05 -1.01
C ALA A 12 -16.45 -1.45 -2.38
N ARG A 13 -15.81 -0.33 -2.73
CA ARG A 13 -15.94 0.41 -4.00
C ARG A 13 -14.56 0.92 -4.41
N SER A 14 -14.43 1.44 -5.63
CA SER A 14 -13.18 2.06 -6.07
C SER A 14 -12.97 3.43 -5.42
N PHE A 15 -11.75 3.75 -5.00
CA PHE A 15 -11.41 5.00 -4.33
C PHE A 15 -9.95 5.44 -4.58
N LEU A 16 -9.64 6.68 -4.24
CA LEU A 16 -8.26 7.14 -4.11
C LEU A 16 -7.84 7.07 -2.64
N GLY A 17 -6.61 6.67 -2.35
CA GLY A 17 -6.15 6.56 -0.98
C GLY A 17 -4.66 6.65 -0.81
N ARG A 18 -4.24 6.89 0.43
CA ARG A 18 -2.84 6.86 0.87
C ARG A 18 -2.65 5.76 1.89
N ILE A 19 -1.52 5.07 1.82
CA ILE A 19 -1.20 3.93 2.68
C ILE A 19 -0.21 4.40 3.74
N TYR A 20 -0.44 3.97 4.98
CA TYR A 20 0.43 4.19 6.11
C TYR A 20 0.67 2.85 6.81
N MET A 21 1.88 2.62 7.27
CA MET A 21 2.22 1.52 8.16
C MET A 21 2.08 1.99 9.61
N ILE A 22 1.58 1.12 10.49
CA ILE A 22 1.53 1.37 11.93
C ILE A 22 2.75 0.75 12.58
N HIS A 23 3.51 1.57 13.33
CA HIS A 23 4.66 1.16 14.11
C HIS A 23 4.76 2.02 15.35
N GLU A 24 4.80 1.40 16.54
CA GLU A 24 4.84 2.11 17.83
C GLU A 24 3.79 3.23 17.95
N ASP A 25 2.55 2.90 17.56
CA ASP A 25 1.40 3.83 17.52
C ASP A 25 1.54 5.04 16.58
N ARG A 26 2.59 5.08 15.75
CA ARG A 26 2.81 6.10 14.72
C ARG A 26 2.35 5.61 13.35
N LYS A 27 1.78 6.54 12.56
CA LYS A 27 1.50 6.34 11.13
C LYS A 27 2.73 6.71 10.32
N ILE A 28 3.44 5.71 9.83
CA ILE A 28 4.59 5.88 8.94
C ILE A 28 4.10 5.89 7.49
N PRO A 29 4.38 6.95 6.70
CA PRO A 29 3.89 7.02 5.32
C PRO A 29 4.52 5.95 4.43
N ILE A 30 3.71 5.38 3.53
CA ILE A 30 4.20 4.51 2.45
C ILE A 30 4.31 5.32 1.15
N HIS A 31 5.47 5.25 0.52
CA HIS A 31 5.75 5.94 -0.73
C HIS A 31 6.56 5.06 -1.69
N LEU A 32 6.78 5.56 -2.90
CA LEU A 32 7.64 4.92 -3.89
C LEU A 32 9.09 5.34 -3.66
N SER A 33 9.98 4.35 -3.58
CA SER A 33 11.42 4.58 -3.54
C SER A 33 11.91 5.33 -4.78
N LYS A 34 12.88 6.23 -4.59
CA LYS A 34 13.53 6.98 -5.68
C LYS A 34 14.96 6.49 -5.89
N ALA A 35 15.40 6.39 -7.14
CA ALA A 35 16.79 6.04 -7.49
C ALA A 35 17.87 6.92 -6.83
N THR A 36 17.54 8.15 -6.42
CA THR A 36 18.50 9.06 -5.78
C THR A 36 18.85 8.67 -4.33
N ASP A 37 18.11 7.74 -3.73
CA ASP A 37 18.30 7.32 -2.34
C ASP A 37 19.25 6.12 -2.19
N ILE A 38 19.87 5.63 -3.29
CA ILE A 38 20.75 4.45 -3.28
C ILE A 38 22.05 4.73 -4.06
N PRO A 39 23.25 4.40 -3.52
CA PRO A 39 24.51 4.53 -4.26
C PRO A 39 24.58 3.56 -5.45
N VAL A 40 24.40 4.08 -6.67
CA VAL A 40 24.87 3.65 -8.02
C VAL A 40 24.66 2.18 -8.47
N ALA A 41 24.34 1.22 -7.61
CA ALA A 41 24.18 -0.20 -7.95
C ALA A 41 22.71 -0.66 -8.06
N SER A 42 21.72 0.20 -7.84
CA SER A 42 20.30 -0.20 -7.83
C SER A 42 19.46 0.62 -8.79
N LEU A 43 19.77 0.55 -10.09
CA LEU A 43 18.84 0.91 -11.17
C LEU A 43 17.53 0.07 -11.15
N ILE A 44 17.45 -0.93 -10.26
CA ILE A 44 16.40 -1.96 -10.16
C ILE A 44 15.36 -1.62 -9.08
N ALA A 45 15.65 -0.68 -8.15
CA ALA A 45 14.78 -0.37 -7.00
C ALA A 45 13.95 0.91 -7.19
N ASN A 46 13.72 1.34 -8.44
CA ASN A 46 12.70 2.35 -8.70
C ASN A 46 11.32 1.75 -8.50
N ASP A 47 10.42 2.51 -7.89
CA ASP A 47 9.00 2.15 -7.72
C ASP A 47 8.70 0.98 -6.76
N TRP A 48 9.63 0.62 -5.87
CA TRP A 48 9.28 -0.25 -4.74
C TRP A 48 8.55 0.55 -3.67
N LEU A 49 7.67 -0.13 -2.93
CA LEU A 49 7.03 0.48 -1.78
C LEU A 49 7.98 0.50 -0.59
N GLU A 50 8.17 1.69 -0.05
CA GLU A 50 9.03 1.97 1.09
C GLU A 50 8.23 2.74 2.16
N SER A 51 8.50 2.42 3.41
CA SER A 51 8.00 3.14 4.58
C SER A 51 8.96 4.27 4.98
N GLY A 52 8.43 5.33 5.57
CA GLY A 52 9.18 6.50 5.99
C GLY A 52 9.04 7.67 5.02
N GLY A 53 9.93 8.66 5.14
CA GLY A 53 9.85 9.89 4.37
C GLY A 53 8.70 10.82 4.81
N ASP A 54 8.46 11.88 4.05
CA ASP A 54 7.61 12.99 4.51
C ASP A 54 6.13 12.81 4.12
N LYS A 55 5.83 12.10 3.02
CA LYS A 55 4.49 12.06 2.45
C LYS A 55 4.15 10.74 1.78
N ALA A 56 3.01 10.18 2.17
CA ALA A 56 2.47 8.97 1.56
C ALA A 56 2.02 9.21 0.11
N THR A 57 2.34 8.25 -0.76
CA THR A 57 1.94 8.27 -2.17
C THR A 57 0.43 8.03 -2.30
N LYS A 58 -0.23 8.83 -3.16
CA LYS A 58 -1.64 8.63 -3.54
C LYS A 58 -1.73 7.48 -4.55
N PHE A 59 -2.65 6.55 -4.30
CA PHE A 59 -2.93 5.41 -5.18
C PHE A 59 -4.41 5.37 -5.56
N SER A 60 -4.70 4.74 -6.70
CA SER A 60 -6.05 4.38 -7.11
C SER A 60 -6.32 2.92 -6.77
N PHE A 61 -7.24 2.70 -5.83
CA PHE A 61 -7.76 1.39 -5.45
C PHE A 61 -8.98 1.10 -6.32
N ARG A 62 -8.88 0.10 -7.19
CA ARG A 62 -10.00 -0.38 -7.98
C ARG A 62 -10.56 -1.63 -7.36
N PHE A 63 -11.81 -1.55 -6.93
CA PHE A 63 -12.49 -2.69 -6.34
C PHE A 63 -12.58 -3.83 -7.34
N HIS A 64 -12.17 -5.02 -6.90
CA HIS A 64 -12.23 -6.25 -7.68
C HIS A 64 -13.35 -7.14 -7.15
N SER A 65 -13.29 -7.52 -5.87
CA SER A 65 -14.28 -8.38 -5.23
C SER A 65 -14.19 -8.30 -3.71
N ARG A 66 -15.04 -9.04 -3.00
CA ARG A 66 -14.96 -9.20 -1.54
C ARG A 66 -15.28 -10.63 -1.12
N THR A 67 -14.69 -11.06 -0.02
CA THR A 67 -15.08 -12.25 0.75
C THR A 67 -15.77 -11.80 2.04
N LYS A 68 -16.05 -12.75 2.95
CA LYS A 68 -16.60 -12.45 4.28
C LYS A 68 -15.65 -11.56 5.10
N ASP A 69 -14.35 -11.75 4.96
CA ASP A 69 -13.30 -11.17 5.80
C ASP A 69 -12.36 -10.21 5.05
N ARG A 70 -12.46 -10.11 3.70
CA ARG A 70 -11.47 -9.38 2.90
C ARG A 70 -12.10 -8.59 1.76
N LEU A 71 -11.48 -7.45 1.49
CA LEU A 71 -11.76 -6.61 0.33
C LEU A 71 -10.61 -6.73 -0.66
N HIS A 72 -10.92 -6.98 -1.92
CA HIS A 72 -9.92 -7.20 -2.96
C HIS A 72 -9.82 -5.98 -3.88
N HIS A 73 -8.62 -5.45 -4.06
CA HIS A 73 -8.36 -4.27 -4.88
C HIS A 73 -7.17 -4.46 -5.80
N HIS A 74 -7.29 -4.02 -7.04
CA HIS A 74 -6.12 -3.67 -7.82
C HIS A 74 -5.67 -2.25 -7.43
N ILE A 75 -4.37 -2.07 -7.17
CA ILE A 75 -3.82 -0.79 -6.70
C ILE A 75 -2.96 -0.22 -7.82
N PHE A 76 -3.23 1.03 -8.23
CA PHE A 76 -2.54 1.67 -9.34
C PHE A 76 -1.90 3.00 -8.93
N SER A 77 -0.84 3.36 -9.63
CA SER A 77 -0.25 4.69 -9.55
C SER A 77 -1.22 5.78 -10.00
N THR A 78 -1.21 6.93 -9.34
CA THR A 78 -1.84 8.17 -9.86
C THR A 78 -0.87 9.14 -10.51
N HIS A 79 0.45 8.87 -10.47
CA HIS A 79 1.50 9.82 -10.81
C HIS A 79 2.12 9.61 -12.20
N TYR A 80 1.87 8.46 -12.82
CA TYR A 80 2.45 8.11 -14.12
C TYR A 80 1.47 8.34 -15.27
N ALA A 81 1.99 8.81 -16.41
CA ALA A 81 1.23 8.92 -17.65
C ALA A 81 0.70 7.55 -18.12
N VAL A 82 1.52 6.51 -17.97
CA VAL A 82 1.12 5.12 -18.13
C VAL A 82 0.74 4.55 -16.77
N LYS A 83 -0.48 4.05 -16.63
CA LYS A 83 -0.96 3.47 -15.37
C LYS A 83 -0.14 2.22 -15.02
N ARG A 84 0.71 2.33 -13.99
CA ARG A 84 1.41 1.20 -13.39
C ARG A 84 0.56 0.59 -12.29
N GLN A 85 0.61 -0.74 -12.16
CA GLN A 85 -0.11 -1.50 -11.14
C GLN A 85 0.86 -1.99 -10.08
N LEU A 86 0.42 -1.98 -8.82
CA LEU A 86 1.14 -2.62 -7.72
C LEU A 86 1.13 -4.13 -7.94
N MET A 87 2.32 -4.73 -7.86
CA MET A 87 2.51 -6.17 -7.93
C MET A 87 3.60 -6.59 -6.94
N THR A 88 3.64 -7.89 -6.67
CA THR A 88 4.75 -8.52 -5.95
C THR A 88 5.79 -8.96 -6.99
N SER A 89 7.05 -8.56 -6.82
CA SER A 89 8.17 -9.02 -7.65
C SER A 89 8.53 -10.48 -7.39
N ASP A 90 9.35 -11.06 -8.27
CA ASP A 90 9.84 -12.44 -8.11
C ASP A 90 10.64 -12.65 -6.80
N ASN A 91 11.31 -11.61 -6.30
CA ASN A 91 12.00 -11.62 -5.01
C ASN A 91 11.12 -11.19 -3.82
N GLY A 92 9.81 -11.08 -4.03
CA GLY A 92 8.81 -10.89 -2.98
C GLY A 92 8.62 -9.45 -2.51
N TYR A 93 9.24 -8.45 -3.13
CA TYR A 93 9.04 -7.04 -2.79
C TYR A 93 7.82 -6.46 -3.52
N LEU A 94 7.19 -5.47 -2.92
CA LEU A 94 6.04 -4.80 -3.54
C LEU A 94 6.53 -3.59 -4.34
N GLY A 95 6.06 -3.44 -5.58
CA GLY A 95 6.40 -2.29 -6.43
C GLY A 95 5.41 -2.06 -7.56
N LEU A 96 5.57 -0.93 -8.27
CA LEU A 96 4.73 -0.61 -9.43
C LEU A 96 5.35 -1.06 -10.74
N TYR A 97 4.57 -1.82 -11.51
CA TYR A 97 5.00 -2.40 -12.79
C TYR A 97 4.02 -2.05 -13.91
N LEU A 98 4.48 -2.19 -15.16
CA LEU A 98 3.60 -2.10 -16.31
C LEU A 98 2.60 -3.28 -16.28
N PRO A 99 1.30 -3.03 -16.50
CA PRO A 99 0.29 -4.08 -16.46
C PRO A 99 0.48 -5.04 -17.64
N ILE A 100 0.88 -6.29 -17.36
CA ILE A 100 1.21 -7.26 -18.43
C ILE A 100 0.07 -8.17 -18.88
N THR A 101 -1.08 -8.25 -18.20
CA THR A 101 -2.42 -8.56 -18.79
C THR A 101 -3.50 -8.80 -17.72
N GLN A 102 -3.14 -9.23 -16.52
CA GLN A 102 -3.98 -9.17 -15.30
C GLN A 102 -3.03 -9.07 -14.11
N GLY A 103 -2.80 -7.87 -13.59
CA GLY A 103 -1.96 -7.73 -12.40
C GLY A 103 -2.72 -8.21 -11.17
N ASP A 104 -1.97 -8.68 -10.18
CA ASP A 104 -2.52 -9.21 -8.93
C ASP A 104 -3.39 -8.18 -8.19
N TYR A 105 -4.49 -8.65 -7.61
CA TYR A 105 -5.22 -7.87 -6.61
C TYR A 105 -4.59 -8.09 -5.24
N PHE A 106 -4.71 -7.10 -4.37
CA PHE A 106 -4.34 -7.22 -2.97
C PHE A 106 -5.58 -7.35 -2.10
N LYS A 107 -5.43 -8.03 -0.97
CA LYS A 107 -6.50 -8.29 -0.01
C LYS A 107 -6.28 -7.40 1.22
N LEU A 108 -7.30 -6.62 1.56
CA LEU A 108 -7.39 -5.86 2.79
C LEU A 108 -8.29 -6.65 3.74
N GLU A 109 -7.74 -7.14 4.84
CA GLU A 109 -8.46 -7.76 5.94
C GLU A 109 -8.79 -6.66 6.97
N PRO A 110 -10.02 -6.11 6.99
CA PRO A 110 -10.34 -4.95 7.81
C PRO A 110 -10.31 -5.30 9.30
N LEU A 111 -9.65 -4.45 10.09
CA LEU A 111 -9.66 -4.46 11.56
C LEU A 111 -10.57 -3.35 12.09
N GLU A 112 -10.63 -2.23 11.37
CA GLU A 112 -11.47 -1.08 11.70
C GLU A 112 -11.80 -0.33 10.41
N VAL A 113 -13.05 0.13 10.27
CA VAL A 113 -13.49 0.93 9.13
C VAL A 113 -14.25 2.14 9.64
N THR A 114 -13.82 3.31 9.19
CA THR A 114 -14.50 4.59 9.41
C THR A 114 -14.87 5.20 8.06
N GLU A 115 -15.54 6.35 8.05
CA GLU A 115 -15.78 7.11 6.81
C GLU A 115 -14.48 7.57 6.11
N ARG A 116 -13.39 7.68 6.87
CA ARG A 116 -12.14 8.32 6.42
C ARG A 116 -11.02 7.32 6.18
N PHE A 117 -10.99 6.21 6.91
CA PHE A 117 -9.90 5.25 6.81
C PHE A 117 -10.35 3.82 7.07
N ILE A 118 -9.53 2.89 6.61
CA ILE A 118 -9.56 1.48 7.00
C ILE A 118 -8.22 1.12 7.65
N ARG A 119 -8.26 0.58 8.87
CA ARG A 119 -7.13 -0.13 9.48
C ARG A 119 -7.24 -1.60 9.11
N CYS A 120 -6.18 -2.22 8.63
CA CYS A 120 -6.24 -3.57 8.07
C CYS A 120 -4.93 -4.34 8.19
N ARG A 121 -5.03 -5.66 8.06
CA ARG A 121 -3.89 -6.49 7.63
C ARG A 121 -3.88 -6.55 6.11
N TRP A 122 -2.70 -6.38 5.53
CA TRP A 122 -2.54 -6.32 4.08
C TRP A 122 -1.90 -7.61 3.56
N ARG A 123 -2.44 -8.16 2.47
CA ARG A 123 -1.98 -9.40 1.86
C ARG A 123 -1.95 -9.32 0.34
N ASP A 124 -1.11 -10.12 -0.29
CA ASP A 124 -1.12 -10.32 -1.73
C ASP A 124 -2.30 -11.21 -2.20
N HIS A 125 -2.36 -11.46 -3.52
CA HIS A 125 -3.38 -12.30 -4.14
C HIS A 125 -3.32 -13.77 -3.69
N LEU A 126 -2.16 -14.26 -3.24
CA LEU A 126 -1.99 -15.61 -2.69
C LEU A 126 -2.35 -15.69 -1.20
N GLY A 127 -2.43 -14.55 -0.51
CA GLY A 127 -2.75 -14.45 0.92
C GLY A 127 -1.53 -14.32 1.83
N HIS A 128 -0.32 -14.21 1.28
CA HIS A 128 0.88 -13.87 2.04
C HIS A 128 0.73 -12.47 2.64
N GLN A 129 1.13 -12.32 3.91
CA GLN A 129 1.05 -11.05 4.60
C GLN A 129 2.16 -10.11 4.16
N VAL A 130 1.80 -8.86 3.89
CA VAL A 130 2.74 -7.78 3.66
C VAL A 130 3.46 -7.45 4.97
N LYS A 131 4.77 -7.35 4.88
CA LYS A 131 5.72 -7.11 5.96
C LYS A 131 6.63 -5.95 5.58
N ALA A 132 7.32 -5.41 6.57
CA ALA A 132 8.38 -4.43 6.38
C ALA A 132 9.74 -5.06 6.67
N LYS A 133 10.69 -4.92 5.75
CA LYS A 133 12.09 -5.34 5.92
C LYS A 133 12.98 -4.09 5.98
N ALA A 134 13.60 -3.87 7.14
CA ALA A 134 14.50 -2.75 7.38
C ALA A 134 15.64 -2.73 6.36
N THR A 135 16.03 -1.53 5.95
CA THR A 135 17.21 -1.35 5.08
C THR A 135 18.46 -1.23 5.94
N GLU A 136 19.55 -1.90 5.57
CA GLU A 136 20.82 -1.87 6.32
C GLU A 136 21.42 -0.46 6.44
N THR A 137 21.00 0.46 5.56
CA THR A 137 21.55 1.81 5.43
C THR A 137 20.87 2.87 6.30
N SER A 138 19.74 2.59 6.94
CA SER A 138 18.97 3.60 7.66
C SER A 138 19.26 3.58 9.16
N GLY A 139 20.04 4.55 9.65
CA GLY A 139 20.08 4.93 11.07
C GLY A 139 18.78 5.57 11.58
N TYR A 140 17.71 5.57 10.77
CA TYR A 140 16.35 5.99 11.09
C TYR A 140 15.45 4.75 11.07
N ASP A 141 14.86 4.41 12.21
CA ASP A 141 14.15 3.14 12.50
C ASP A 141 12.92 2.88 11.60
N ASP A 142 12.44 3.91 10.89
CA ASP A 142 11.16 3.87 10.18
C ASP A 142 11.28 3.56 8.67
N ARG A 143 12.49 3.40 8.12
CA ARG A 143 12.69 3.06 6.69
C ARG A 143 12.80 1.56 6.45
N ALA A 144 11.86 1.04 5.67
CA ALA A 144 11.81 -0.37 5.31
C ALA A 144 11.06 -0.59 4.01
N TYR A 145 11.52 -1.55 3.20
CA TYR A 145 10.80 -1.99 2.01
C TYR A 145 9.66 -2.93 2.37
N LEU A 146 8.56 -2.81 1.63
CA LEU A 146 7.43 -3.73 1.79
C LEU A 146 7.65 -5.01 0.99
N THR A 147 7.37 -6.14 1.62
CA THR A 147 7.61 -7.48 1.06
C THR A 147 6.60 -8.50 1.57
N VAL A 148 6.34 -9.55 0.82
CA VAL A 148 5.62 -10.75 1.30
C VAL A 148 6.56 -11.84 1.83
N GLY A 149 7.88 -11.67 1.65
CA GLY A 149 8.92 -12.58 2.09
C GLY A 149 9.27 -12.42 3.57
N GLU A 150 10.56 -12.25 3.87
CA GLU A 150 11.05 -12.01 5.23
C GLU A 150 10.84 -10.56 5.66
N GLY A 151 10.43 -10.35 6.90
CA GLY A 151 10.21 -9.03 7.47
C GLY A 151 9.34 -9.07 8.72
N ARG A 152 9.09 -7.91 9.31
CA ARG A 152 8.19 -7.76 10.46
C ARG A 152 6.76 -7.52 9.98
N LEU A 153 5.78 -8.10 10.66
CA LEU A 153 4.37 -7.87 10.38
C LEU A 153 3.92 -6.52 10.95
N HIS A 154 3.09 -5.82 10.19
CA HIS A 154 2.50 -4.55 10.60
C HIS A 154 1.02 -4.49 10.23
N GLU A 155 0.28 -3.65 10.96
CA GLU A 155 -1.01 -3.17 10.51
C GLU A 155 -0.83 -1.97 9.59
N PHE A 156 -1.79 -1.78 8.70
CA PHE A 156 -1.79 -0.68 7.74
C PHE A 156 -3.06 0.15 7.87
N VAL A 157 -2.92 1.46 7.70
CA VAL A 157 -4.05 2.38 7.58
C VAL A 157 -4.09 2.89 6.14
N ILE A 158 -5.25 2.77 5.52
CA ILE A 158 -5.52 3.38 4.21
C ILE A 158 -6.50 4.51 4.43
N GLU A 159 -6.06 5.73 4.18
CA GLU A 159 -6.88 6.93 4.28
C GLU A 159 -7.48 7.27 2.92
N ARG A 160 -8.80 7.39 2.86
CA ARG A 160 -9.53 7.81 1.68
C ARG A 160 -9.15 9.24 1.35
N SER A 161 -8.64 9.45 0.15
CA SER A 161 -8.48 10.78 -0.42
C SER A 161 -9.79 11.17 -1.09
N LEU A 162 -10.38 12.29 -0.66
CA LEU A 162 -11.46 12.90 -1.41
C LEU A 162 -10.89 13.47 -2.73
N PRO A 163 -11.71 13.55 -3.80
CA PRO A 163 -11.31 14.30 -4.99
C PRO A 163 -10.91 15.72 -4.58
N ASP A 164 -9.81 16.21 -5.15
CA ASP A 164 -9.39 17.60 -5.04
C ASP A 164 -10.41 18.52 -5.73
#